data_AF-A0A831P020-F1
#
_entry.id   AF-A0A831P020-F1
#
_cell.length_a   1.000
_cell.length_b   1.000
_cell.length_c   1.000
_cell.angle_alpha   90.00
_cell.angle_beta   90.00
_cell.angle_gamma   90.00
#
_symmetry.space_group_name_H-M   'P 1'
#
loop_
_entity.id
_entity.type
_entity.pdbx_description
1 polymer ?
#
loop_
_entity_poly.entity_id
_entity_poly.type
_entity_poly.pdbx_seq_one_letter_code
_entity_poly.pdbx_strand_id
1 'polypeptide(L)'
;MAIAEENLEIRKAIQELERRIDQMHLDFDKYVHGQLERMPLWEQLERDLLAFSRKKIFDTELSSQLDRILYKFQTRKKIWLGWLDQTSKS
;
A
#
# COMPACT_ATOMS: atom_id res chain seq x y z
N MET A 1 19.20 13.00 -20.05
CA MET A 1 19.38 12.53 -18.65
C MET A 1 18.09 12.60 -17.83
N ALA A 2 17.14 13.50 -18.13
CA ALA A 2 15.88 13.65 -17.38
C ALA A 2 14.99 12.40 -17.24
N ILE A 3 14.84 11.57 -18.27
CA ILE A 3 13.94 10.38 -18.23
C ILE A 3 14.46 9.32 -17.25
N ALA A 4 15.78 9.17 -17.12
CA ALA A 4 16.38 8.20 -16.21
C ALA A 4 16.21 8.60 -14.74
N GLU A 5 16.27 9.90 -14.45
CA GLU A 5 16.03 10.45 -13.11
C GLU A 5 14.55 10.33 -12.72
N GLU A 6 13.63 10.68 -13.62
CA GLU A 6 12.19 10.53 -13.39
C GLU A 6 11.79 9.06 -13.14
N ASN A 7 12.31 8.13 -13.96
CA ASN A 7 12.07 6.70 -13.76
C ASN A 7 12.64 6.19 -12.43
N LEU A 8 13.80 6.71 -12.01
CA LEU A 8 14.39 6.36 -10.71
C LEU A 8 13.53 6.85 -9.55
N GLU A 9 12.97 8.06 -9.63
CA GLU A 9 12.06 8.60 -8.63
C GLU A 9 10.76 7.80 -8.54
N ILE A 10 10.17 7.44 -9.69
CA ILE A 10 8.99 6.57 -9.75
C ILE A 10 9.29 5.22 -9.09
N ARG A 11 10.42 4.59 -9.43
CA ARG A 11 10.82 3.31 -8.83
C ARG A 11 10.96 3.40 -7.31
N LYS A 12 11.62 4.45 -6.80
CA LYS A 12 11.77 4.68 -5.36
C LYS A 12 10.41 4.88 -4.68
N ALA A 13 9.51 5.63 -5.30
CA ALA A 13 8.17 5.85 -4.77
C ALA A 13 7.35 4.54 -4.73
N ILE A 14 7.44 3.72 -5.78
CA ILE A 14 6.83 2.39 -5.85
C ILE A 14 7.34 1.48 -4.72
N GLN A 15 8.66 1.43 -4.52
CA GLN A 15 9.26 0.65 -3.43
C GLN A 15 8.85 1.13 -2.04
N GLU A 16 8.74 2.45 -1.85
CA GLU A 16 8.29 3.01 -0.57
C GLU A 16 6.80 2.70 -0.32
N LEU A 17 5.96 2.77 -1.35
CA LEU A 17 4.55 2.35 -1.26
C LEU A 17 4.43 0.88 -0.89
N GLU A 18 5.24 0.02 -1.51
CA GLU A 18 5.29 -1.41 -1.16
C GLU A 18 5.67 -1.63 0.31
N ARG A 19 6.75 -0.97 0.76
CA ARG A 19 7.21 -1.05 2.16
C ARG A 19 6.12 -0.58 3.14
N ARG A 20 5.40 0.50 2.80
CA ARG A 20 4.28 1.00 3.61
C ARG A 20 3.13 0.00 3.69
N ILE A 21 2.82 -0.73 2.61
CA ILE A 21 1.79 -1.78 2.62
C ILE A 21 2.18 -2.93 3.55
N ASP A 22 3.44 -3.35 3.49
CA ASP A 22 3.93 -4.44 4.35
C ASP A 22 3.97 -4.02 5.82
N GLN A 23 4.40 -2.78 6.11
CA GLN A 23 4.34 -2.23 7.46
C GLN A 23 2.91 -2.12 7.97
N MET A 24 1.99 -1.62 7.14
CA MET A 24 0.56 -1.54 7.46
C MET A 24 -0.01 -2.92 7.79
N HIS A 25 0.47 -3.98 7.13
CA HIS A 25 0.04 -5.34 7.43
C HIS A 25 0.45 -5.80 8.83
N LEU A 26 1.68 -5.50 9.24
CA LEU A 26 2.15 -5.77 10.60
C LEU A 26 1.42 -4.92 11.63
N ASP A 27 1.13 -3.65 11.33
CA ASP A 27 0.43 -2.76 12.25
C ASP A 27 -1.02 -3.22 12.46
N PHE A 28 -1.67 -3.75 11.42
CA PHE A 28 -2.99 -4.36 11.52
C PHE A 28 -2.99 -5.63 12.37
N ASP A 29 -1.99 -6.48 12.17
CA ASP A 29 -1.83 -7.70 12.97
C ASP A 29 -1.66 -7.33 14.45
N LYS A 30 -0.80 -6.36 14.76
CA LYS A 30 -0.63 -5.82 16.11
C LYS A 30 -1.93 -5.23 16.69
N TYR A 31 -2.67 -4.46 15.89
CA TYR A 31 -3.94 -3.87 16.33
C TYR A 31 -4.97 -4.93 16.71
N VAL A 32 -5.12 -5.96 15.88
CA VAL A 32 -6.07 -7.07 16.12
C VAL A 32 -5.69 -7.89 17.35
N HIS A 33 -4.40 -8.03 17.64
CA HIS A 33 -3.89 -8.67 18.86
C HIS A 33 -3.82 -7.73 20.07
N GLY A 34 -4.35 -6.51 19.99
CA GLY A 34 -4.37 -5.54 21.09
C GLY A 34 -2.99 -4.96 21.45
N GLN A 35 -1.98 -5.15 20.60
CA GLN A 35 -0.63 -4.59 20.78
C GLN A 35 -0.51 -3.15 20.26
N LEU A 36 -1.55 -2.65 19.59
CA LEU A 36 -1.62 -1.30 19.05
C LEU A 36 -2.97 -0.69 19.43
N GLU A 37 -2.94 0.45 20.11
CA GLU A 37 -4.17 1.11 20.62
C GLU A 37 -4.97 1.81 19.52
N ARG A 38 -4.33 2.10 18.38
CA ARG A 38 -4.92 2.89 17.30
C ARG A 38 -5.06 2.08 16.02
N MET A 39 -6.23 2.18 15.39
CA MET A 39 -6.46 1.58 14.08
C MET A 39 -5.49 2.14 13.03
N PRO A 40 -4.77 1.29 12.29
CA PRO A 40 -3.88 1.74 11.23
C PRO A 40 -4.64 2.47 10.12
N LEU A 41 -4.11 3.61 9.65
CA LEU A 41 -4.77 4.52 8.70
C LEU A 41 -4.63 4.04 7.24
N TRP A 42 -5.20 2.87 6.92
CA TRP A 42 -5.16 2.30 5.57
C TRP A 42 -5.85 3.19 4.52
N GLU A 43 -6.84 3.99 4.90
CA GLU A 43 -7.52 4.93 3.99
C GLU A 43 -6.56 5.98 3.44
N GLN A 44 -5.61 6.44 4.25
CA GLN A 44 -4.58 7.38 3.79
C GLN A 44 -3.65 6.70 2.79
N LEU A 45 -3.24 5.46 3.06
CA LEU A 45 -2.41 4.69 2.14
C LEU A 45 -3.14 4.41 0.81
N GLU A 46 -4.44 4.13 0.86
CA GLU A 46 -5.26 3.98 -0.35
C GLU A 46 -5.32 5.27 -1.17
N ARG A 47 -5.53 6.41 -0.52
CA ARG A 47 -5.52 7.72 -1.19
C ARG A 47 -4.17 8.01 -1.85
N ASP A 48 -3.07 7.71 -1.16
CA ASP A 48 -1.72 7.89 -1.68
C ASP A 48 -1.48 6.99 -2.90
N LEU A 49 -1.90 5.71 -2.83
CA LEU A 49 -1.81 4.75 -3.94
C LEU A 49 -2.64 5.20 -5.16
N LEU A 50 -3.87 5.65 -4.95
CA LEU A 50 -4.75 6.15 -6.02
C LEU A 50 -4.23 7.45 -6.64
N ALA A 51 -3.64 8.34 -5.83
CA ALA A 51 -3.02 9.55 -6.33
C ALA A 51 -1.78 9.20 -7.18
N PHE A 52 -0.98 8.23 -6.74
CA PHE A 52 0.18 7.76 -7.47
C PHE A 52 -0.21 7.05 -8.77
N SER A 53 -1.27 6.23 -8.75
CA SER A 53 -1.72 5.48 -9.93
C SER A 53 -2.27 6.34 -11.07
N ARG A 54 -2.66 7.58 -10.76
CA ARG A 54 -3.09 8.57 -11.77
C ARG A 54 -1.92 9.24 -12.49
N LYS A 55 -0.68 9.08 -12.00
CA LYS A 55 0.50 9.62 -12.67
C LYS A 55 0.73 8.85 -13.97
N LYS A 56 1.10 9.55 -15.03
CA LYS A 56 1.48 8.93 -16.30
C LYS A 56 2.84 8.25 -16.13
N ILE A 57 2.84 6.91 -16.11
CA ILE A 57 4.07 6.11 -16.14
C ILE A 57 4.24 5.62 -17.58
N PHE A 58 5.26 6.14 -18.27
CA PHE A 58 5.56 5.74 -19.65
C PHE A 58 6.38 4.46 -19.73
N ASP A 59 7.06 4.11 -18.63
CA ASP A 59 7.86 2.91 -18.51
C ASP A 59 6.99 1.69 -18.18
N THR A 60 6.96 0.71 -19.09
CA THR A 60 6.13 -0.49 -18.97
C THR A 60 6.50 -1.34 -17.76
N GLU A 61 7.77 -1.39 -17.37
CA GLU A 61 8.23 -2.15 -16.20
C GLU A 61 7.70 -1.50 -14.92
N LEU A 62 7.83 -0.17 -14.79
CA LEU A 62 7.33 0.59 -13.65
C LEU A 62 5.80 0.54 -13.56
N SER A 63 5.10 0.57 -14.69
CA SER A 63 3.64 0.39 -14.72
C SER A 63 3.25 -0.99 -14.19
N SER A 64 3.92 -2.05 -14.65
CA SER A 64 3.65 -3.42 -14.17
C SER A 64 3.96 -3.60 -12.67
N GLN A 65 5.04 -2.97 -12.18
CA GLN A 65 5.35 -2.96 -10.75
C GLN A 65 4.26 -2.27 -9.93
N LEU A 66 3.76 -1.13 -10.41
CA LEU A 66 2.66 -0.43 -9.77
C LEU A 66 1.40 -1.31 -9.72
N ASP A 67 1.00 -1.95 -10.82
CA ASP A 67 -0.16 -2.84 -10.86
C ASP A 67 -0.03 -3.99 -9.84
N ARG A 68 1.16 -4.59 -9.75
CA ARG A 68 1.45 -5.64 -8.76
C ARG A 68 1.25 -5.14 -7.33
N ILE A 69 1.70 -3.93 -7.02
CA ILE A 69 1.58 -3.34 -5.69
C ILE A 69 0.12 -2.95 -5.38
N LEU A 70 -0.62 -2.42 -6.36
CA LEU A 70 -2.05 -2.17 -6.22
C LEU A 70 -2.82 -3.46 -5.93
N TYR A 71 -2.50 -4.54 -6.65
CA TYR A 71 -3.10 -5.86 -6.40
C TYR A 71 -2.76 -6.39 -4.99
N LYS A 72 -1.49 -6.27 -4.57
CA LYS A 72 -1.03 -6.62 -3.22
C LYS A 72 -1.81 -5.84 -2.17
N PHE A 73 -1.96 -4.52 -2.34
CA PHE A 73 -2.73 -3.68 -1.44
C PHE A 73 -4.20 -4.11 -1.35
N GLN A 74 -4.89 -4.32 -2.47
CA GLN A 74 -6.29 -4.74 -2.47
C GLN A 74 -6.48 -6.10 -1.78
N THR A 75 -5.54 -7.02 -1.97
CA THR A 75 -5.54 -8.32 -1.29
C THR A 75 -5.36 -8.16 0.21
N ARG A 76 -4.36 -7.38 0.64
CA ARG A 76 -4.09 -7.11 2.06
C ARG A 76 -5.22 -6.35 2.73
N LYS A 77 -5.80 -5.35 2.06
CA LYS A 77 -6.97 -4.59 2.53
C LYS A 77 -8.15 -5.51 2.84
N LYS A 78 -8.47 -6.47 1.96
CA LYS A 78 -9.52 -7.46 2.25
C LYS A 78 -9.26 -8.25 3.53
N ILE A 79 -7.99 -8.65 3.75
CA ILE A 79 -7.58 -9.36 4.97
C ILE A 79 -7.77 -8.46 6.21
N TRP A 80 -7.25 -7.23 6.17
CA TRP A 80 -7.36 -6.27 7.27
C TRP A 80 -8.80 -5.98 7.66
N LEU A 81 -9.66 -5.70 6.67
CA LEU A 81 -11.08 -5.46 6.90
C LEU A 81 -11.79 -6.72 7.44
N GLY A 82 -11.38 -7.91 6.99
CA GLY A 82 -11.86 -9.18 7.52
C GLY A 82 -11.45 -9.41 8.98
N TRP A 83 -10.26 -8.96 9.40
CA TRP A 83 -9.88 -8.99 10.80
C TRP A 83 -10.71 -8.01 11.64
N LEU A 84 -10.94 -6.79 11.14
CA LEU A 84 -11.78 -5.81 11.82
C LEU A 84 -13.22 -6.32 12.05
N ASP A 85 -13.83 -6.94 11.03
CA ASP A 85 -15.18 -7.51 11.15
C ASP A 85 -15.25 -8.62 12.20
N GLN A 86 -14.19 -9.44 12.32
CA GLN A 86 -14.10 -10.47 13.37
C GLN A 86 -13.94 -9.87 14.76
N THR A 87 -13.08 -8.86 14.92
CA THR A 87 -12.90 -8.17 16.21
C THR A 87 -14.13 -7.41 16.66
N SER A 88 -14.95 -6.89 15.72
CA SER A 88 -16.20 -6.18 16.05
C SER A 88 -17.33 -7.11 16.50
N LYS A 89 -17.19 -8.43 16.31
CA LYS A 89 -18.21 -9.44 16.66
C LYS A 89 -17.87 -10.24 17.93
N SER A 90 -16.70 -10.02 18.53
CA SER A 90 -16.32 -10.55 19.85
C SER A 90 -16.57 -9.53 20.94
#